data_AF-E6J2V0-F1
#
_entry.id   AF-E6J2V0-F1
#
_cell.length_a   1.000
_cell.length_b   1.000
_cell.length_c   1.000
_cell.angle_alpha   90.00
_cell.angle_beta   90.00
_cell.angle_gamma   90.00
#
_symmetry.space_group_name_H-M   'P 1'
#
loop_
_entity.id
_entity.type
_entity.pdbx_description
1 polymer ?
#
loop_
_entity_poly.entity_id
_entity_poly.type
_entity_poly.pdbx_seq_one_letter_code
_entity_poly.pdbx_strand_id
1 'polypeptide(L)'
;METNTIKFITADNGTEFNRLAEVFPQDNIYYAHPYSSRERGTNENQYRLIRRWLPKGVKKITHKQVTFIENWINNDPKKVLNYKSPQIFLLTC
;
A
#
# COMPACT_ATOMS: atom_id res chain seq x y z
N MET A 1 10.63 -2.94 22.12
CA MET A 1 9.79 -2.53 20.96
C MET A 1 10.43 -3.17 19.76
N GLU A 2 9.88 -4.28 19.27
CA GLU A 2 10.42 -4.92 18.07
C GLU A 2 10.21 -3.96 16.89
N THR A 3 11.30 -3.64 16.20
CA THR A 3 11.22 -2.89 14.95
C THR A 3 10.57 -3.80 13.92
N ASN A 4 9.33 -3.48 13.50
CA ASN A 4 8.65 -4.16 12.40
C ASN A 4 9.47 -3.95 11.12
N THR A 5 10.43 -4.85 10.91
CA THR A 5 11.35 -4.84 9.78
C THR A 5 10.65 -5.49 8.60
N ILE A 6 10.58 -4.74 7.49
CA ILE A 6 9.99 -5.22 6.25
C ILE A 6 10.87 -6.37 5.74
N LYS A 7 10.31 -7.59 5.67
CA LYS A 7 11.05 -8.78 5.24
C LYS A 7 11.15 -8.88 3.72
N PHE A 8 10.10 -8.54 3.00
CA PHE A 8 10.01 -8.67 1.55
C PHE A 8 9.22 -7.51 0.96
N ILE A 9 9.56 -7.12 -0.26
CA ILE A 9 8.82 -6.14 -1.06
C ILE A 9 8.29 -6.83 -2.29
N THR A 10 7.02 -6.56 -2.61
CA THR A 10 6.41 -6.98 -3.87
C THR A 10 6.11 -5.74 -4.70
N ALA A 11 6.46 -5.74 -5.98
CA ALA A 11 6.30 -4.62 -6.91
C ALA A 11 5.72 -5.10 -8.25
N ASP A 12 5.22 -4.17 -9.07
CA ASP A 12 4.97 -4.45 -10.49
C ASP A 12 6.20 -4.08 -11.33
N ASN A 13 6.13 -4.31 -12.64
CA ASN A 13 7.21 -3.99 -13.57
C ASN A 13 7.24 -2.50 -13.99
N GLY A 14 6.68 -1.60 -13.17
CA GLY A 14 6.79 -0.16 -13.37
C GLY A 14 8.25 0.29 -13.33
N THR A 15 8.62 1.21 -14.22
CA THR A 15 10.02 1.66 -14.33
C THR A 15 10.50 2.41 -13.09
N GLU A 16 9.58 2.96 -12.30
CA GLU A 16 9.85 3.56 -11.00
C GLU A 16 10.42 2.56 -9.97
N PHE A 17 10.18 1.26 -10.16
CA PHE A 17 10.62 0.21 -9.24
C PHE A 17 11.93 -0.48 -9.67
N ASN A 18 12.49 -0.16 -10.84
CA ASN A 18 13.70 -0.80 -11.37
C ASN A 18 14.92 -0.66 -10.44
N ARG A 19 14.94 0.34 -9.58
CA ARG A 19 16.04 0.65 -8.66
C ARG A 19 15.81 0.15 -7.23
N LEU A 20 14.78 -0.67 -6.97
CA LEU A 20 14.51 -1.18 -5.62
C LEU A 20 15.70 -1.95 -5.03
N ALA A 21 16.48 -2.65 -5.85
CA ALA A 21 17.66 -3.39 -5.41
C ALA A 21 18.78 -2.50 -4.85
N GLU A 22 18.76 -1.18 -5.12
CA GLU A 22 19.73 -0.23 -4.55
C GLU A 22 19.43 0.09 -3.08
N VAL A 23 18.20 -0.15 -2.62
CA VAL A 23 17.71 0.24 -1.28
C VAL A 23 17.11 -0.93 -0.48
N PHE A 24 16.97 -2.11 -1.08
CA PHE A 24 16.42 -3.30 -0.45
C PHE A 24 17.12 -4.57 -0.97
N PRO A 25 17.33 -5.62 -0.13
CA PRO A 25 18.00 -6.84 -0.57
C PRO A 25 17.32 -7.46 -1.79
N GLN A 26 18.08 -7.68 -2.87
CA GLN A 26 17.53 -8.15 -4.14
C GLN A 26 16.79 -9.48 -4.03
N ASP A 27 17.30 -10.40 -3.21
CA ASP A 27 16.68 -11.72 -2.95
C ASP A 27 15.31 -11.62 -2.27
N ASN A 28 14.98 -10.45 -1.73
CA ASN A 28 13.74 -10.19 -1.01
C ASN A 28 12.76 -9.30 -1.79
N ILE A 29 13.04 -9.03 -3.07
CA ILE A 29 12.17 -8.29 -3.98
C ILE A 29 11.51 -9.25 -4.95
N TYR A 30 10.17 -9.21 -5.02
CA TYR A 30 9.38 -10.01 -5.94
C TYR A 30 8.56 -9.14 -6.89
N TYR A 31 8.75 -9.35 -8.18
CA TYR A 31 7.98 -8.66 -9.22
C TYR A 31 6.81 -9.51 -9.70
N ALA A 32 5.67 -8.87 -9.94
CA ALA A 32 4.54 -9.53 -10.57
C ALA A 32 4.88 -9.98 -12.00
N HIS A 33 4.31 -11.10 -12.44
CA HIS A 33 4.46 -11.58 -13.80
C HIS A 33 3.89 -10.55 -14.81
N PRO A 34 4.47 -10.46 -16.02
CA PRO A 34 3.93 -9.61 -17.07
C PRO A 34 2.43 -9.87 -17.29
N TYR A 35 1.66 -8.79 -17.44
CA TYR A 35 0.21 -8.82 -17.68
C TYR A 35 -0.64 -9.53 -16.61
N SER A 36 -0.10 -9.72 -15.39
CA SER A 36 -0.75 -10.47 -14.31
C SER A 36 -1.21 -9.57 -13.16
N SER A 37 -2.10 -8.60 -13.44
CA SER A 37 -2.56 -7.62 -12.43
C SER A 37 -3.20 -8.24 -11.18
N ARG A 38 -3.75 -9.46 -11.32
CA ARG A 38 -4.36 -10.24 -10.23
C ARG A 38 -3.40 -10.55 -9.09
N GLU A 39 -2.10 -10.65 -9.36
CA GLU A 39 -1.05 -10.85 -8.34
C GLU A 39 -0.89 -9.62 -7.43
N ARG A 40 -1.52 -8.50 -7.79
CA ARG A 40 -1.52 -7.22 -7.07
C ARG A 40 -2.93 -6.77 -6.67
N GLY A 41 -3.87 -7.70 -6.52
CA GLY A 41 -5.26 -7.39 -6.19
C GLY A 41 -5.44 -6.52 -4.93
N THR A 42 -4.56 -6.65 -3.93
CA THR A 42 -4.56 -5.78 -2.75
C THR A 42 -4.29 -4.32 -3.10
N ASN A 43 -3.37 -4.05 -4.03
CA ASN A 43 -3.08 -2.69 -4.48
C ASN A 43 -4.28 -2.07 -5.20
N GLU A 44 -4.92 -2.83 -6.10
CA GLU A 44 -6.13 -2.38 -6.80
C GLU A 44 -7.25 -2.03 -5.81
N ASN A 45 -7.45 -2.85 -4.79
CA ASN A 45 -8.42 -2.57 -3.73
C ASN A 45 -8.06 -1.31 -2.93
N GLN A 46 -6.78 -1.12 -2.61
CA GLN A 46 -6.30 0.07 -1.91
C GLN A 46 -6.49 1.35 -2.74
N TYR A 47 -6.20 1.31 -4.04
CA TYR A 47 -6.46 2.44 -4.93
C TYR A 47 -7.94 2.80 -4.98
N ARG A 48 -8.85 1.82 -4.93
CA ARG A 48 -10.29 2.07 -4.88
C ARG A 48 -10.70 2.88 -3.64
N LEU A 49 -10.06 2.68 -2.49
CA LEU A 49 -10.30 3.47 -1.28
C LEU A 49 -9.87 4.92 -1.46
N ILE A 50 -8.69 5.15 -2.05
CA ILE A 50 -8.18 6.50 -2.36
C ILE A 50 -9.12 7.20 -3.36
N ARG A 51 -9.62 6.48 -4.38
CA ARG A 51 -10.51 7.01 -5.42
C ARG A 51 -11.88 7.48 -4.90
N ARG A 52 -12.31 7.05 -3.71
CA ARG A 52 -13.53 7.58 -3.07
C ARG A 52 -13.38 9.07 -2.71
N TRP A 53 -12.17 9.49 -2.37
CA TRP A 53 -11.85 10.87 -2.00
C TRP A 53 -11.20 11.65 -3.13
N LEU A 54 -10.47 10.96 -4.02
CA LEU A 54 -9.73 11.57 -5.12
C LEU A 54 -10.15 10.99 -6.48
N PRO A 55 -11.14 11.60 -7.13
CA PRO A 55 -11.54 11.25 -8.48
C PRO A 55 -10.36 11.26 -9.47
N LYS A 56 -10.51 10.54 -10.58
CA LYS A 56 -9.50 10.53 -11.64
C LYS A 56 -9.36 11.94 -12.23
N GLY A 57 -8.12 12.36 -12.49
CA GLY A 57 -7.83 13.65 -13.14
C GLY A 57 -7.66 14.86 -12.21
N VAL A 58 -7.74 14.68 -10.88
CA VAL A 58 -7.39 15.74 -9.93
C VAL A 58 -5.90 16.08 -10.05
N LYS A 59 -5.59 17.33 -10.43
CA LYS A 59 -4.20 17.81 -10.67
C LYS A 59 -3.56 18.47 -9.46
N LYS A 60 -4.36 18.94 -8.49
CA LYS A 60 -3.88 19.64 -7.30
C LYS A 60 -4.45 18.97 -6.06
N ILE A 61 -3.56 18.50 -5.21
CA ILE A 61 -3.90 17.93 -3.90
C ILE A 61 -2.99 18.55 -2.85
N THR A 62 -3.56 18.89 -1.71
CA THR A 62 -2.79 19.40 -0.58
C THR A 62 -2.28 18.26 0.28
N HIS A 63 -1.14 18.46 0.95
CA HIS A 63 -0.65 17.48 1.91
C HIS A 63 -1.70 17.16 2.99
N LYS A 64 -2.45 18.17 3.46
CA LYS A 64 -3.57 17.99 4.41
C LYS A 64 -4.63 17.01 3.91
N GLN A 65 -4.97 17.05 2.61
CA GLN A 65 -5.91 16.09 2.02
C GLN A 65 -5.32 14.68 1.96
N VAL A 66 -4.04 14.55 1.63
CA VAL A 66 -3.34 13.25 1.64
C VAL A 66 -3.37 12.66 3.05
N THR A 67 -2.95 13.42 4.06
CA THR A 67 -2.97 12.99 5.47
C THR A 67 -4.37 12.60 5.94
N PHE A 68 -5.39 13.36 5.54
CA PHE A 68 -6.78 13.02 5.87
C PHE A 68 -7.18 11.64 5.29
N ILE A 69 -6.86 11.38 4.03
CA ILE A 69 -7.18 10.10 3.37
C ILE A 69 -6.39 8.96 4.00
N GLU A 70 -5.10 9.15 4.28
CA GLU A 70 -4.26 8.16 4.96
C GLU A 70 -4.83 7.81 6.34
N ASN A 71 -5.17 8.81 7.15
CA ASN A 71 -5.78 8.61 8.45
C ASN A 71 -7.12 7.88 8.35
N TRP A 72 -7.95 8.24 7.37
CA TRP A 72 -9.23 7.57 7.15
C TRP A 72 -9.04 6.09 6.79
N ILE A 73 -8.14 5.76 5.87
CA ILE A 73 -7.87 4.38 5.46
C ILE A 73 -7.29 3.55 6.63
N ASN A 74 -6.38 4.13 7.40
CA ASN A 74 -5.68 3.43 8.49
C ASN A 74 -6.55 3.23 9.74
N ASN A 75 -7.59 4.06 9.91
CA ASN A 75 -8.55 3.95 11.01
C ASN A 75 -9.85 3.24 10.64
N ASP A 76 -10.08 2.96 9.36
CA ASP A 76 -11.25 2.22 8.86
C ASP A 76 -11.23 0.74 9.32
N PRO A 77 -12.17 0.28 10.17
CA PRO A 77 -12.25 -1.10 10.61
C PRO A 77 -12.50 -2.07 9.45
N LYS A 78 -11.66 -3.11 9.31
CA LYS A 78 -11.76 -4.07 8.19
C LYS A 78 -12.24 -5.42 8.68
N LYS A 79 -13.27 -5.96 8.02
CA LYS A 79 -13.83 -7.29 8.34
C LYS A 79 -12.75 -8.39 8.32
N VAL A 80 -11.82 -8.35 7.36
CA VAL A 80 -10.70 -9.30 7.24
C VAL A 80 -9.72 -9.25 8.43
N LEU A 81 -9.69 -8.13 9.16
CA LEU A 81 -8.86 -7.93 10.35
C LEU A 81 -9.66 -8.12 11.65
N ASN A 82 -10.70 -8.95 11.63
CA ASN A 82 -11.64 -9.13 12.75
C ASN A 82 -12.22 -7.80 13.24
N TYR A 83 -12.58 -6.91 12.30
CA TYR A 83 -13.10 -5.57 12.57
C TYR A 83 -12.15 -4.66 13.35
N LYS A 84 -10.84 -4.96 13.38
CA LYS A 84 -9.82 -3.99 13.78
C LYS A 84 -9.50 -3.05 12.62
N SER A 85 -9.10 -1.82 12.94
CA SER A 85 -8.48 -0.94 11.95
C SER A 85 -7.06 -1.42 11.62
N PRO A 86 -6.52 -1.12 10.43
CA PRO A 86 -5.13 -1.41 10.10
C PRO A 86 -4.13 -0.91 11.15
N GLN A 87 -4.36 0.30 11.68
CA GLN A 87 -3.49 0.88 12.71
C GLN A 87 -3.51 0.06 14.01
N ILE A 88 -4.69 -0.34 14.50
CA ILE A 88 -4.79 -1.17 15.70
C ILE A 88 -4.22 -2.57 15.45
N PHE A 89 -4.50 -3.14 14.28
CA PHE A 89 -4.01 -4.45 13.90
C PHE A 89 -2.48 -4.50 13.91
N LEU A 90 -1.82 -3.52 13.28
CA LEU A 90 -0.35 -3.44 13.22
C LEU A 90 0.32 -3.32 14.60
N LEU A 91 -0.32 -2.65 15.56
CA LEU A 91 0.21 -2.47 16.91
C LEU A 91 -0.07 -3.65 17.85
N THR A 92 -1.00 -4.53 17.48
CA THR A 92 -1.43 -5.67 18.31
C THR A 92 -0.97 -7.02 17.76
N CYS A 93 -0.25 -7.03 16.66
CA CYS A 93 0.46 -8.19 16.10
C CYS A 93 1.95 -8.05 16.38
#